data_AF-A0A377IUD1-F1
#
_entry.id   AF-A0A377IUD1-F1
#
_cell.length_a   1.000
_cell.length_b   1.000
_cell.length_c   1.000
_cell.angle_alpha   90.00
_cell.angle_beta   90.00
_cell.angle_gamma   90.00
#
_symmetry.space_group_name_H-M   'P 1'
#
loop_
_entity.id
_entity.type
_entity.pdbx_description
1 polymer ?
#
loop_
_entity_poly.entity_id
_entity_poly.type
_entity_poly.pdbx_seq_one_letter_code
_entity_poly.pdbx_strand_id
1 'polypeptide(L)' 'MSITLSDHDKEIIRLVDNQVKLLIERTAPDHVIISTLIDFIPDVRCIVTATCEKQLDLYCREYQHFNYFLQLINQSSL' A
#
# COMPACT_ATOMS: atom_id res chain seq x y z
N MET A 1 13.02 12.24 13.80
CA MET A 1 12.99 12.87 12.46
C MET A 1 11.70 12.43 11.81
N SER A 2 10.77 13.34 11.48
CA SER A 2 9.69 13.00 10.55
C SER A 2 10.32 12.94 9.17
N ILE A 3 10.49 11.74 8.63
CA ILE A 3 10.88 11.59 7.24
C ILE A 3 9.59 11.81 6.44
N THR A 4 9.49 12.98 5.82
CA THR A 4 8.50 13.19 4.76
C THR A 4 8.76 12.19 3.66
N LEU A 5 7.71 11.49 3.19
CA LEU A 5 7.83 10.54 2.08
C LEU A 5 8.57 11.15 0.89
N SER A 6 9.49 10.37 0.33
CA SER A 6 10.16 10.73 -0.91
C SER A 6 9.16 10.69 -2.08
N ASP A 7 9.51 11.32 -3.20
CA ASP A 7 8.66 11.24 -4.39
C ASP A 7 8.59 9.82 -4.95
N HIS A 8 9.63 9.01 -4.72
CA HIS A 8 9.61 7.58 -5.04
C HIS A 8 8.59 6.81 -4.19
N ASP A 9 8.55 7.05 -2.88
CA ASP A 9 7.57 6.40 -1.99
C ASP A 9 6.14 6.78 -2.36
N LYS A 10 5.91 8.06 -2.69
CA LYS A 10 4.59 8.53 -3.16
C LYS A 10 4.20 7.84 -4.46
N GLU A 11 5.14 7.63 -5.38
CA GLU A 11 4.86 6.93 -6.63
C GLU A 11 4.51 5.46 -6.36
N ILE A 12 5.21 4.78 -5.45
CA ILE A 12 4.85 3.42 -5.03
C ILE A 12 3.44 3.36 -4.46
N ILE A 13 3.09 4.29 -3.56
CA ILE A 13 1.72 4.38 -2.99
C ILE A 13 0.68 4.53 -4.11
N ARG A 14 0.92 5.43 -5.06
CA ARG A 14 0.02 5.68 -6.20
C ARG A 14 -0.11 4.47 -7.12
N LEU A 15 1.00 3.79 -7.41
CA LEU A 15 1.02 2.60 -8.26
C LEU A 15 0.23 1.47 -7.60
N VAL A 16 0.51 1.18 -6.33
CA VAL A 16 -0.21 0.15 -5.58
C VAL A 16 -1.70 0.47 -5.51
N ASP A 17 -2.09 1.72 -5.17
CA ASP A 17 -3.51 2.11 -5.14
C ASP A 17 -4.22 1.84 -6.46
N ASN A 18 -3.63 2.27 -7.57
CA ASN A 18 -4.20 2.07 -8.91
C ASN A 18 -4.29 0.60 -9.30
N GLN A 19 -3.26 -0.21 -9.00
CA GLN A 19 -3.28 -1.64 -9.31
C GLN A 19 -4.32 -2.38 -8.49
N VAL A 20 -4.43 -2.09 -7.19
CA VAL A 20 -5.42 -2.70 -6.30
C VAL A 20 -6.83 -2.31 -6.75
N LYS A 21 -7.06 -1.04 -7.11
CA LYS A 21 -8.33 -0.59 -7.68
C LYS A 21 -8.72 -1.41 -8.92
N LEU A 22 -7.81 -1.56 -9.88
CA LEU A 22 -8.07 -2.33 -11.11
C LEU A 22 -8.35 -3.81 -10.83
N LEU A 23 -7.71 -4.40 -9.83
CA LEU A 23 -7.94 -5.78 -9.42
C LEU A 23 -9.31 -5.95 -8.75
N ILE A 24 -9.70 -5.01 -7.89
CA ILE A 24 -11.04 -4.99 -7.27
C ILE A 24 -12.14 -4.81 -8.33
N GLU A 25 -11.95 -3.90 -9.29
CA GLU A 25 -12.88 -3.71 -10.42
C GLU A 25 -13.05 -4.98 -11.26
N ARG A 26 -12.01 -5.83 -11.31
CA ARG A 26 -12.04 -7.15 -11.95
C ARG A 26 -12.50 -8.28 -11.03
N THR A 27 -13.02 -7.97 -9.85
CA THR A 27 -13.48 -8.93 -8.84
C THR A 27 -12.40 -9.94 -8.42
N ALA A 28 -11.13 -9.52 -8.44
CA ALA A 28 -10.03 -10.35 -7.97
C ALA A 28 -10.16 -10.59 -6.46
N PRO A 29 -10.04 -11.84 -5.96
CA PRO A 29 -10.05 -12.12 -4.54
C PRO A 29 -8.74 -11.67 -3.87
N ASP A 30 -8.79 -11.44 -2.56
CA ASP A 30 -7.70 -10.86 -1.75
C ASP A 30 -6.35 -11.57 -1.96
N HIS A 31 -6.36 -12.91 -1.98
CA HIS A 31 -5.14 -13.69 -2.19
C HIS A 31 -4.52 -13.48 -3.59
N VAL A 32 -5.33 -13.17 -4.61
CA VAL A 32 -4.84 -12.81 -5.95
C VAL A 32 -4.27 -11.39 -5.94
N ILE A 33 -4.87 -10.47 -5.18
CA ILE A 33 -4.34 -9.11 -5.03
C ILE A 33 -2.96 -9.16 -4.39
N ILE A 34 -2.81 -9.91 -3.29
CA ILE A 34 -1.54 -10.09 -2.58
C ILE A 34 -0.50 -10.74 -3.50
N SER A 35 -0.84 -11.84 -4.19
CA SER A 35 0.12 -12.53 -5.04
C SER A 35 0.55 -11.71 -6.25
N THR A 36 -0.35 -10.89 -6.81
CA THR A 36 -0.05 -10.00 -7.95
C THR A 36 0.89 -8.87 -7.55
N LEU A 37 0.80 -8.39 -6.31
CA LEU A 37 1.57 -7.24 -5.82
C LEU A 37 2.65 -7.65 -4.80
N ILE A 38 3.03 -8.92 -4.76
CA ILE A 38 3.94 -9.48 -3.75
C ILE A 38 5.31 -8.79 -3.76
N ASP A 39 5.80 -8.42 -4.94
CA ASP A 39 7.09 -7.75 -5.11
C ASP A 39 7.11 -6.33 -4.54
N PHE A 40 5.95 -5.69 -4.36
CA PHE A 40 5.83 -4.36 -3.73
C PHE A 40 5.74 -4.42 -2.21
N ILE A 41 5.49 -5.60 -1.60
CA ILE A 41 5.33 -5.73 -0.14
C ILE A 41 6.56 -5.22 0.63
N PRO A 42 7.82 -5.53 0.24
CA PRO A 42 8.99 -4.99 0.93
C PRO A 42 9.04 -3.46 0.94
N ASP A 43 8.73 -2.84 -0.20
CA ASP A 43 8.71 -1.38 -0.32
C ASP A 43 7.61 -0.76 0.52
N VAL A 44 6.38 -1.31 0.46
CA VAL A 44 5.25 -0.84 1.26
C VAL A 44 5.55 -0.94 2.77
N ARG A 45 6.19 -2.03 3.22
CA ARG A 45 6.61 -2.19 4.62
C ARG A 45 7.68 -1.17 5.02
N CYS A 46 8.63 -0.89 4.12
CA CYS A 46 9.66 0.11 4.33
C CYS A 46 9.05 1.50 4.49
N ILE A 47 8.15 1.88 3.58
CA ILE A 47 7.39 3.15 3.60
C ILE A 47 6.65 3.32 4.93
N VAL A 48 5.86 2.32 5.34
CA VAL A 48 5.08 2.37 6.59
C VAL A 48 5.97 2.51 7.81
N THR A 49 7.12 1.82 7.84
CA THR A 49 8.07 1.87 8.96
C THR A 49 8.81 3.21 9.02
N ALA A 50 9.13 3.80 7.86
CA ALA A 50 9.84 5.07 7.76
C ALA A 50 8.95 6.30 7.97
N THR A 51 7.63 6.15 7.77
CA THR A 51 6.67 7.25 7.83
C THR A 51 6.07 7.41 9.21
N CYS A 52 5.96 8.65 9.68
CA CYS A 52 5.24 8.92 10.93
C CYS A 52 3.74 8.64 10.77
N GLU A 53 3.11 8.11 11.83
CA GLU A 53 1.71 7.67 11.85
C GLU A 53 0.75 8.71 11.26
N LYS A 54 0.89 9.99 11.65
CA LYS A 54 0.02 11.08 11.14
C LYS A 54 0.09 11.27 9.62
N GLN A 55 1.28 11.13 9.03
CA GLN A 55 1.43 11.28 7.58
C GLN A 55 0.91 10.04 6.86
N LEU A 56 1.21 8.85 7.39
CA LEU A 56 0.66 7.61 6.86
C LEU A 56 -0.87 7.65 6.85
N ASP A 57 -1.48 8.16 7.91
CA ASP A 57 -2.93 8.34 8.03
C ASP A 57 -3.52 9.22 6.92
N LEU A 58 -2.81 10.28 6.52
CA LEU A 58 -3.24 11.15 5.41
C LEU A 58 -3.20 10.39 4.08
N TYR A 59 -2.12 9.67 3.82
CA TYR A 59 -1.98 8.87 2.61
C TYR A 59 -2.99 7.72 2.56
N CYS A 60 -3.26 7.04 3.68
CA CYS A 60 -4.27 6.00 3.74
C CYS A 60 -5.69 6.52 3.50
N ARG A 61 -5.97 7.79 3.82
CA ARG A 61 -7.25 8.44 3.51
C ARG A 61 -7.35 8.87 2.05
N GLU A 62 -6.25 9.36 1.48
CA GLU A 62 -6.20 9.78 0.07
C GLU A 62 -6.20 8.57 -0.90
N TYR A 63 -5.47 7.51 -0.55
CA TYR A 63 -5.27 6.29 -1.33
C TYR A 63 -5.92 5.10 -0.62
N GLN A 64 -7.24 4.99 -0.76
CA GLN A 64 -8.06 4.01 -0.04
C GLN A 64 -7.74 2.56 -0.42
N HIS A 65 -7.35 2.29 -1.67
CA HIS A 65 -7.00 0.96 -2.13
C HIS A 65 -5.60 0.57 -1.68
N PHE A 66 -4.68 1.54 -1.60
CA PHE A 66 -3.39 1.33 -0.92
C PHE A 66 -3.62 0.95 0.55
N ASN A 67 -4.48 1.67 1.28
CA ASN A 67 -4.81 1.34 2.66
C ASN A 67 -5.44 -0.06 2.78
N TYR A 68 -6.33 -0.43 1.87
CA TYR A 68 -6.88 -1.78 1.83
C TYR A 68 -5.80 -2.84 1.63
N PHE A 69 -4.86 -2.64 0.69
CA PHE A 69 -3.73 -3.53 0.50
C PHE A 69 -2.85 -3.62 1.75
N LEU A 70 -2.59 -2.50 2.43
CA LEU A 70 -1.87 -2.48 3.70
C LEU A 70 -2.56 -3.35 4.76
N GLN A 71 -3.89 -3.31 4.85
CA GLN A 71 -4.65 -4.18 5.75
C GLN A 71 -4.50 -5.66 5.38
N LEU A 72 -4.57 -6.00 4.08
CA LEU A 72 -4.40 -7.37 3.60
C LEU A 72 -3.05 -7.97 3.97
N ILE A 73 -1.96 -7.22 3.78
CA ILE A 73 -0.60 -7.71 4.07
C ILE A 73 -0.25 -7.72 5.56
N ASN A 74 -1.05 -7.04 6.40
CA ASN A 74 -0.93 -7.08 7.86
C ASN A 74 -1.75 -8.23 8.47
N GLN A 75 -2.85 -8.63 7.84
CA GLN A 75 -3.67 -9.77 8.24
C GLN A 75 -3.09 -11.09 7.76
N SER A 76 -2.47 -11.08 6.58
CA SER A 76 -1.71 -12.21 6.06
C SER A 76 -0.41 -12.27 6.83
N SER A 77 -0.13 -13.36 7.55
CA SER A 77 1.10 -13.55 8.35
C SER A 77 2.37 -13.74 7.49
N LEU A 78 2.53 -12.90 6.46
CA LEU A 78 3.67 -12.84 5.53
C LEU A 78 4.83 -12.01 6.10
#